data_AF-A0A9Q0MC80-F1
#
_entry.id   AF-A0A9Q0MC80-F1
#
_cell.length_a   1.000
_cell.length_b   1.000
_cell.length_c   1.000
_cell.angle_alpha   90.00
_cell.angle_beta   90.00
_cell.angle_gamma   90.00
#
_symmetry.space_group_name_H-M   'P 1'
#
loop_
_entity.id
_entity.type
_entity.pdbx_description
1 polymer ?
#
loop_
_entity_poly.entity_id
_entity_poly.type
_entity_poly.pdbx_seq_one_letter_code
_entity_poly.pdbx_strand_id
1 'polypeptide(L)'
;MKLLAIVAIVLVSTVAAQNEHNETRVLLEGMLLRADNLVAKIKEIIVQHKDLHEHLLHALREQEKKIISMAEHLRKTLDDHSHNPRQSHHIHTLEEQLFYIENRVAEEIYAIEHAKDPNHHKNHDEKMLIEQAEKLVKDGKEAIRQYPHAKEVDDINSEIIVIEALIATIKSKPNDLKKYEEELLRHEQTIKQLIVRAERHH
;
A
#
# COMPACT_ATOMS: atom_id res chain seq x y z
N MET A 1 -62.79 3.87 5.90
CA MET A 1 -61.59 4.55 5.36
C MET A 1 -60.28 4.34 6.17
N LYS A 2 -60.20 3.39 7.13
CA LYS A 2 -58.96 3.16 7.91
C LYS A 2 -58.08 1.98 7.43
N LEU A 3 -58.60 1.07 6.60
CA LEU A 3 -57.83 -0.07 6.07
C LEU A 3 -56.86 0.33 4.94
N LEU A 4 -57.23 1.28 4.08
CA LEU A 4 -56.42 1.70 2.93
C LEU A 4 -55.11 2.39 3.31
N ALA A 5 -55.09 3.11 4.43
CA ALA A 5 -53.88 3.79 4.91
C ALA A 5 -52.83 2.81 5.47
N ILE A 6 -53.26 1.72 6.11
CA ILE A 6 -52.35 0.70 6.66
C ILE A 6 -51.71 -0.11 5.52
N VAL A 7 -52.49 -0.45 4.49
CA VAL A 7 -51.98 -1.17 3.31
C VAL A 7 -50.97 -0.33 2.54
N ALA A 8 -51.21 0.98 2.38
CA ALA A 8 -50.27 1.89 1.71
C ALA A 8 -48.94 2.04 2.47
N ILE A 9 -48.96 2.12 3.81
CA ILE A 9 -47.74 2.22 4.62
C ILE A 9 -46.93 0.93 4.54
N VAL A 10 -47.58 -0.25 4.64
CA VAL A 10 -46.90 -1.54 4.51
C VAL A 10 -46.29 -1.71 3.11
N LEU A 11 -47.01 -1.34 2.05
CA LEU A 11 -46.49 -1.40 0.67
C LEU A 11 -45.28 -0.48 0.46
N VAL A 12 -45.33 0.76 0.94
CA VAL A 12 -44.21 1.71 0.81
C VAL A 12 -42.98 1.23 1.59
N SER A 13 -43.16 0.68 2.81
CA SER A 13 -42.06 0.13 3.60
C SER A 13 -41.47 -1.13 2.97
N THR A 14 -42.29 -2.00 2.37
CA THR A 14 -41.77 -3.18 1.65
C THR A 14 -41.01 -2.80 0.38
N VAL A 15 -41.49 -1.80 -0.37
CA VAL A 15 -40.81 -1.34 -1.59
C VAL A 15 -39.49 -0.65 -1.26
N ALA A 16 -39.44 0.17 -0.21
CA ALA A 16 -38.20 0.79 0.26
C ALA A 16 -37.16 -0.25 0.73
N ALA A 17 -37.58 -1.21 1.56
CA ALA A 17 -36.70 -2.29 2.02
C ALA A 17 -36.22 -3.19 0.87
N GLN A 18 -37.07 -3.43 -0.13
CA GLN A 18 -36.71 -4.23 -1.31
C GLN A 18 -35.76 -3.48 -2.25
N ASN A 19 -35.82 -2.14 -2.30
CA ASN A 19 -34.89 -1.31 -3.07
C ASN A 19 -33.51 -1.23 -2.39
N GLU A 20 -33.46 -1.01 -1.07
CA GLU A 20 -32.21 -1.04 -0.28
C GLU A 20 -31.52 -2.41 -0.34
N HIS A 21 -32.31 -3.50 -0.32
CA HIS A 21 -31.79 -4.86 -0.47
C HIS A 21 -31.16 -5.08 -1.86
N ASN A 22 -31.76 -4.51 -2.90
CA ASN A 22 -31.22 -4.60 -4.26
C ASN A 22 -29.92 -3.79 -4.42
N GLU A 23 -29.86 -2.58 -3.87
CA GLU A 23 -28.66 -1.73 -3.89
C GLU A 23 -27.49 -2.36 -3.12
N THR A 24 -27.76 -2.91 -1.93
CA THR A 24 -26.75 -3.59 -1.11
C THR A 24 -26.18 -4.81 -1.82
N ARG A 25 -27.04 -5.59 -2.47
CA ARG A 25 -26.64 -6.76 -3.26
C ARG A 25 -25.76 -6.35 -4.44
N VAL A 26 -26.15 -5.33 -5.19
CA VAL A 26 -25.38 -4.81 -6.33
C VAL A 26 -24.00 -4.31 -5.88
N LEU A 27 -23.92 -3.62 -4.74
CA LEU A 27 -22.66 -3.18 -4.16
C LEU A 27 -21.74 -4.37 -3.83
N LEU A 28 -22.26 -5.37 -3.12
CA LEU A 28 -21.51 -6.57 -2.76
C LEU A 28 -21.02 -7.35 -3.99
N GLU A 29 -21.87 -7.54 -5.00
CA GLU A 29 -21.50 -8.18 -6.28
C GLU A 29 -20.40 -7.37 -7.01
N GLY A 30 -20.49 -6.02 -7.00
CA GLY A 30 -19.46 -5.15 -7.55
C GLY A 30 -18.12 -5.22 -6.81
N MET A 31 -18.15 -5.29 -5.48
CA MET A 31 -16.97 -5.47 -4.64
C MET A 31 -16.30 -6.83 -4.88
N LEU A 32 -17.10 -7.89 -5.03
CA LEU A 32 -16.59 -9.23 -5.38
C LEU A 32 -15.88 -9.23 -6.72
N LEU A 33 -16.49 -8.62 -7.74
CA LEU A 33 -15.88 -8.52 -9.07
C LEU A 33 -14.54 -7.77 -9.01
N ARG A 34 -14.47 -6.67 -8.25
CA ARG A 34 -13.23 -5.92 -8.02
C ARG A 34 -12.15 -6.77 -7.35
N ALA A 35 -12.51 -7.49 -6.28
CA ALA A 35 -11.60 -8.38 -5.57
C ALA A 35 -11.07 -9.50 -6.48
N ASP A 36 -11.94 -10.16 -7.25
CA ASP A 36 -11.55 -11.23 -8.18
C ASP A 36 -10.61 -10.70 -9.30
N ASN A 37 -10.90 -9.51 -9.83
CA ASN A 37 -10.03 -8.84 -10.82
C ASN A 37 -8.65 -8.48 -10.26
N LEU A 38 -8.58 -8.01 -9.01
CA LEU A 38 -7.30 -7.72 -8.34
C LEU A 38 -6.47 -8.98 -8.16
N VAL A 39 -7.08 -10.08 -7.72
CA VAL A 39 -6.36 -11.37 -7.57
C VAL A 39 -5.82 -11.84 -8.92
N ALA A 40 -6.62 -11.75 -9.98
CA ALA A 40 -6.16 -12.10 -11.32
C ALA A 40 -4.95 -11.25 -11.76
N LYS A 41 -5.02 -9.92 -11.56
CA LYS A 41 -3.93 -9.00 -11.89
C LYS A 41 -2.67 -9.27 -11.07
N ILE A 42 -2.79 -9.52 -9.77
CA ILE A 42 -1.66 -9.86 -8.91
C ILE A 42 -0.96 -11.14 -9.40
N LYS A 43 -1.73 -12.19 -9.70
CA LYS A 43 -1.17 -13.44 -10.23
C LYS A 43 -0.40 -13.23 -11.53
N GLU A 44 -0.94 -12.41 -12.43
CA GLU A 44 -0.27 -12.06 -13.68
C GLU A 44 1.08 -11.36 -13.42
N ILE A 45 1.11 -10.33 -12.57
CA ILE A 45 2.34 -9.62 -12.21
C ILE A 45 3.37 -10.54 -11.55
N ILE A 46 2.92 -11.40 -10.63
CA ILE A 46 3.81 -12.39 -9.99
C ILE A 46 4.46 -13.28 -11.05
N VAL A 47 3.69 -13.78 -12.01
CA VAL A 47 4.23 -14.64 -13.08
C VAL A 47 5.21 -13.87 -13.97
N GLN A 48 4.88 -12.64 -14.35
CA GLN A 48 5.71 -11.81 -15.22
C GLN A 48 7.06 -11.42 -14.58
N HIS A 49 7.08 -11.19 -13.27
CA HIS A 49 8.25 -10.66 -12.57
C HIS A 49 8.96 -11.67 -11.64
N LYS A 50 8.54 -12.95 -11.62
CA LYS A 50 9.07 -13.96 -10.68
C LYS A 50 10.59 -14.09 -10.73
N ASP A 51 11.18 -14.03 -11.92
CA ASP A 51 12.60 -14.32 -12.11
C ASP A 51 13.48 -13.08 -11.89
N LEU A 52 12.91 -11.87 -11.85
CA LEU A 52 13.64 -10.59 -11.78
C LEU A 52 13.53 -9.92 -10.40
N HIS A 53 12.37 -10.02 -9.74
CA HIS A 53 12.06 -9.23 -8.54
C HIS A 53 11.38 -10.04 -7.43
N GLU A 54 11.77 -11.31 -7.23
CA GLU A 54 11.12 -12.22 -6.26
C GLU A 54 10.94 -11.61 -4.85
N HIS A 55 11.90 -10.81 -4.38
CA HIS A 55 11.81 -10.13 -3.08
C HIS A 55 10.70 -9.07 -3.01
N LEU A 56 10.36 -8.41 -4.13
CA LEU A 56 9.25 -7.44 -4.21
C LEU A 56 7.89 -8.13 -4.31
N LEU A 57 7.86 -9.37 -4.83
CA LEU A 57 6.63 -10.14 -4.97
C LEU A 57 6.07 -10.64 -3.64
N HIS A 58 6.86 -10.67 -2.57
CA HIS A 58 6.39 -11.09 -1.26
C HIS A 58 5.25 -10.20 -0.75
N ALA A 59 5.40 -8.88 -0.83
CA ALA A 59 4.36 -7.94 -0.40
C ALA A 59 3.06 -8.16 -1.19
N LEU A 60 3.19 -8.31 -2.51
CA LEU A 60 2.05 -8.52 -3.41
C LEU A 60 1.33 -9.85 -3.13
N ARG A 61 2.07 -10.93 -2.82
CA ARG A 61 1.52 -12.22 -2.37
C ARG A 61 0.76 -12.11 -1.05
N GLU A 62 1.20 -11.25 -0.12
CA GLU A 62 0.48 -11.00 1.13
C GLU A 62 -0.81 -10.20 0.89
N GLN A 63 -0.83 -9.25 -0.06
CA GLN A 63 -2.08 -8.58 -0.45
C GLN A 63 -3.06 -9.54 -1.12
N GLU A 64 -2.57 -10.44 -1.98
CA GLU A 64 -3.39 -11.47 -2.62
C GLU A 64 -4.17 -12.29 -1.58
N LYS A 65 -3.50 -12.78 -0.53
CA LYS A 65 -4.12 -13.53 0.56
C LYS A 65 -5.22 -12.74 1.27
N LYS A 66 -4.98 -11.45 1.53
CA LYS A 66 -5.98 -10.57 2.16
C LYS A 66 -7.19 -10.36 1.26
N ILE A 67 -6.99 -10.17 -0.04
CA ILE A 67 -8.09 -10.00 -1.00
C ILE A 67 -8.91 -11.29 -1.08
N ILE A 68 -8.27 -12.46 -1.15
CA ILE A 68 -8.97 -13.76 -1.16
C ILE A 68 -9.82 -13.91 0.10
N SER A 69 -9.24 -13.67 1.28
CA SER A 69 -9.98 -13.73 2.55
C SER A 69 -11.15 -12.74 2.60
N MET A 70 -10.97 -11.54 2.04
CA MET A 70 -12.03 -10.53 1.95
C MET A 70 -13.13 -10.95 0.97
N ALA A 71 -12.79 -11.49 -0.19
CA ALA A 71 -13.75 -12.02 -1.16
C ALA A 71 -14.57 -13.16 -0.56
N GLU A 72 -13.95 -14.06 0.21
CA GLU A 72 -14.69 -15.11 0.94
C GLU A 72 -15.66 -14.52 1.97
N HIS A 73 -15.26 -13.47 2.69
CA HIS A 73 -16.15 -12.77 3.62
C HIS A 73 -17.31 -12.08 2.89
N LEU A 74 -17.04 -11.41 1.76
CA LEU A 74 -18.06 -10.77 0.94
C LEU A 74 -19.06 -11.77 0.36
N ARG A 75 -18.61 -12.96 -0.09
CA ARG A 75 -19.50 -14.04 -0.56
C ARG A 75 -20.42 -14.52 0.55
N LYS A 76 -19.88 -14.74 1.76
CA LYS A 76 -20.68 -15.12 2.94
C LYS A 76 -21.72 -14.06 3.30
N THR A 77 -21.34 -12.78 3.24
CA THR A 77 -22.26 -11.66 3.49
C THR A 77 -23.33 -11.54 2.41
N LEU A 78 -23.00 -11.84 1.15
CA LEU A 78 -23.95 -11.86 0.04
C LEU A 78 -24.96 -13.02 0.15
N ASP A 79 -24.52 -14.18 0.63
CA ASP A 79 -25.36 -15.36 0.84
C ASP A 79 -26.26 -15.23 2.09
N ASP A 80 -25.89 -14.38 3.04
CA ASP A 80 -26.68 -14.11 4.26
C ASP A 80 -27.80 -13.10 3.97
N HIS A 81 -29.04 -13.59 3.87
CA HIS A 81 -30.22 -12.79 3.51
C HIS A 81 -30.77 -11.97 4.69
N SER A 82 -30.11 -11.96 5.85
CA SER A 82 -30.61 -11.35 7.09
C SER A 82 -30.38 -9.83 7.17
N HIS A 83 -31.07 -9.03 6.36
CA HIS A 83 -30.89 -7.57 6.34
C HIS A 83 -31.22 -6.89 7.69
N ASN A 84 -30.18 -6.33 8.34
CA ASN A 84 -30.28 -5.43 9.49
C ASN A 84 -29.38 -4.21 9.25
N PRO A 85 -29.74 -2.98 9.67
CA PRO A 85 -28.89 -1.79 9.54
C PRO A 85 -27.43 -1.94 10.01
N ARG A 86 -27.12 -2.87 10.93
CA ARG A 86 -25.73 -3.21 11.27
C ARG A 86 -24.92 -3.80 10.09
N GLN A 87 -25.58 -4.52 9.18
CA GLN A 87 -24.94 -5.03 7.96
C GLN A 87 -24.60 -3.92 6.98
N SER A 88 -25.42 -2.88 6.83
CA SER A 88 -25.11 -1.75 5.92
C SER A 88 -23.80 -1.05 6.33
N HIS A 89 -23.63 -0.74 7.62
CA HIS A 89 -22.38 -0.16 8.12
C HIS A 89 -21.17 -1.10 7.94
N HIS A 90 -21.37 -2.41 8.16
CA HIS A 90 -20.35 -3.42 7.93
C HIS A 90 -19.93 -3.50 6.45
N ILE A 91 -20.88 -3.40 5.53
CA ILE A 91 -20.63 -3.44 4.08
C ILE A 91 -19.83 -2.22 3.64
N HIS A 92 -20.16 -1.01 4.13
CA HIS A 92 -19.34 0.18 3.87
C HIS A 92 -17.93 0.05 4.44
N THR A 93 -17.78 -0.56 5.63
CA THR A 93 -16.46 -0.83 6.20
C THR A 93 -15.64 -1.78 5.31
N LEU A 94 -16.27 -2.81 4.75
CA LEU A 94 -15.62 -3.72 3.81
C LEU A 94 -15.26 -3.01 2.48
N GLU A 95 -16.11 -2.08 2.03
CA GLU A 95 -15.86 -1.28 0.82
C GLU A 95 -14.63 -0.39 0.98
N GLU A 96 -14.53 0.32 2.11
CA GLU A 96 -13.35 1.12 2.44
C GLU A 96 -12.10 0.25 2.52
N GLN A 97 -12.17 -0.91 3.19
CA GLN A 97 -11.05 -1.84 3.28
C GLN A 97 -10.61 -2.34 1.89
N LEU A 98 -11.55 -2.66 1.01
CA LEU A 98 -11.23 -3.08 -0.36
C LEU A 98 -10.52 -1.96 -1.12
N PHE A 99 -11.01 -0.72 -1.00
CA PHE A 99 -10.38 0.46 -1.62
C PHE A 99 -8.95 0.71 -1.11
N TYR A 100 -8.69 0.54 0.19
CA TYR A 100 -7.33 0.65 0.74
C TYR A 100 -6.40 -0.42 0.17
N ILE A 101 -6.88 -1.66 0.03
CA ILE A 101 -6.09 -2.75 -0.55
C ILE A 101 -5.81 -2.50 -2.04
N GLU A 102 -6.79 -2.00 -2.80
CA GLU A 102 -6.61 -1.62 -4.20
C GLU A 102 -5.49 -0.62 -4.40
N ASN A 103 -5.50 0.46 -3.63
CA ASN A 103 -4.45 1.48 -3.69
C ASN A 103 -3.09 0.87 -3.36
N ARG A 104 -3.03 0.02 -2.32
CA ARG A 104 -1.78 -0.62 -1.93
C ARG A 104 -1.24 -1.56 -3.00
N VAL A 105 -2.12 -2.36 -3.63
CA VAL A 105 -1.75 -3.23 -4.75
C VAL A 105 -1.26 -2.41 -5.94
N ALA A 106 -1.90 -1.27 -6.23
CA ALA A 106 -1.46 -0.38 -7.30
C ALA A 106 -0.04 0.19 -7.04
N GLU A 107 0.25 0.61 -5.81
CA GLU A 107 1.59 1.06 -5.40
C GLU A 107 2.64 -0.06 -5.54
N GLU A 108 2.31 -1.27 -5.09
CA GLU A 108 3.23 -2.41 -5.13
C GLU A 108 3.49 -2.88 -6.57
N ILE A 109 2.46 -2.92 -7.43
CA ILE A 109 2.63 -3.19 -8.87
C ILE A 109 3.47 -2.10 -9.52
N TYR A 110 3.20 -0.82 -9.24
CA TYR A 110 4.01 0.28 -9.76
C TYR A 110 5.49 0.13 -9.37
N ALA A 111 5.78 -0.22 -8.11
CA ALA A 111 7.13 -0.45 -7.64
C ALA A 111 7.80 -1.65 -8.34
N ILE A 112 7.06 -2.71 -8.66
CA ILE A 112 7.57 -3.88 -9.39
C ILE A 112 7.83 -3.55 -10.86
N GLU A 113 6.89 -2.89 -11.53
CA GLU A 113 7.01 -2.51 -12.95
C GLU A 113 8.11 -1.46 -13.19
N HIS A 114 8.35 -0.59 -12.21
CA HIS A 114 9.35 0.47 -12.28
C HIS A 114 10.63 0.15 -11.50
N ALA A 115 10.73 -1.07 -10.93
CA ALA A 115 11.99 -1.58 -10.43
C ALA A 115 12.94 -1.68 -11.62
N LYS A 116 14.05 -0.93 -11.58
CA LYS A 116 15.03 -0.98 -12.66
C LYS A 116 15.55 -2.41 -12.81
N ASP A 117 15.67 -2.83 -14.06
CA ASP A 117 16.21 -4.12 -14.48
C ASP A 117 17.52 -4.42 -13.71
N PRO A 118 17.64 -5.57 -13.03
CA PRO A 118 18.85 -5.92 -12.28
C PRO A 118 20.12 -6.02 -13.15
N ASN A 119 19.98 -5.93 -14.48
CA ASN A 119 21.07 -5.85 -15.44
C ASN A 119 21.66 -4.44 -15.66
N HIS A 120 21.13 -3.39 -15.02
CA HIS A 120 21.82 -2.09 -14.96
C HIS A 120 22.89 -2.13 -13.87
N HIS A 121 23.92 -2.95 -14.10
CA HIS A 121 25.10 -3.06 -13.25
C HIS A 121 25.84 -1.71 -13.18
N LYS A 122 25.61 -0.97 -12.09
CA LYS A 122 26.74 -0.33 -11.42
C LYS A 122 27.40 -1.42 -10.59
N ASN A 123 28.72 -1.53 -10.70
CA ASN A 123 29.50 -2.50 -9.92
C ASN A 123 29.12 -2.38 -8.43
N HIS A 124 28.66 -3.48 -7.85
CA HIS A 124 28.36 -3.62 -6.42
C HIS A 124 29.67 -3.61 -5.62
N ASP A 125 30.33 -2.45 -5.55
CA ASP A 125 31.49 -2.22 -4.70
C ASP A 125 30.99 -1.73 -3.34
N GLU A 126 31.27 -2.51 -2.29
CA GLU A 126 31.02 -2.17 -0.88
C GLU A 126 31.47 -0.73 -0.59
N LYS A 127 32.63 -0.35 -1.12
CA LYS A 127 33.20 0.98 -0.93
C LYS A 127 32.33 2.08 -1.55
N MET A 128 31.78 1.85 -2.74
CA MET A 128 30.90 2.82 -3.39
C MET A 128 29.58 3.00 -2.62
N LEU A 129 29.01 1.91 -2.10
CA LEU A 129 27.78 1.98 -1.29
C LEU A 129 28.01 2.74 0.01
N ILE A 130 29.13 2.48 0.67
CA ILE A 130 29.54 3.22 1.88
C ILE A 130 29.75 4.70 1.55
N GLU A 131 30.49 5.04 0.49
CA GLU A 131 30.73 6.43 0.09
C GLU A 131 29.42 7.18 -0.23
N GLN A 132 28.49 6.51 -0.92
CA GLN A 132 27.17 7.08 -1.22
C GLN A 132 26.35 7.31 0.06
N ALA A 133 26.32 6.34 0.97
CA ALA A 133 25.64 6.46 2.25
C ALA A 133 26.24 7.57 3.14
N GLU A 134 27.57 7.64 3.22
CA GLU A 134 28.29 8.69 3.95
C GLU A 134 28.00 10.08 3.36
N LYS A 135 27.86 10.18 2.04
CA LYS A 135 27.42 11.42 1.39
C LYS A 135 26.01 11.83 1.80
N LEU A 136 25.05 10.90 1.86
CA LEU A 136 23.68 11.20 2.28
C LEU A 136 23.62 11.68 3.74
N VAL A 137 24.38 11.03 4.63
CA VAL A 137 24.51 11.47 6.03
C VAL A 137 25.05 12.89 6.09
N LYS A 138 26.08 13.21 5.30
CA LYS A 138 26.63 14.55 5.22
C LYS A 138 25.61 15.57 4.72
N ASP A 139 24.91 15.26 3.64
CA ASP A 139 23.90 16.15 3.04
C ASP A 139 22.74 16.40 4.01
N GLY A 140 22.27 15.38 4.73
CA GLY A 140 21.24 15.53 5.77
C GLY A 140 21.70 16.37 6.97
N LYS A 141 22.92 16.13 7.48
CA LYS A 141 23.49 16.95 8.58
C LYS A 141 23.64 18.41 8.17
N GLU A 142 24.05 18.66 6.93
CA GLU A 142 24.15 20.00 6.38
C GLU A 142 22.77 20.66 6.25
N ALA A 143 21.75 19.94 5.79
CA ALA A 143 20.38 20.45 5.73
C ALA A 143 19.83 20.82 7.12
N ILE A 144 20.08 20.00 8.16
CA ILE A 144 19.69 20.35 9.54
C ILE A 144 20.40 21.63 10.00
N ARG A 145 21.68 21.81 9.64
CA ARG A 145 22.46 22.99 9.98
C ARG A 145 21.97 24.24 9.25
N GLN A 146 21.61 24.11 7.97
CA GLN A 146 21.08 25.21 7.16
C GLN A 146 19.64 25.57 7.54
N TYR A 147 18.84 24.55 7.87
CA TYR A 147 17.40 24.67 8.08
C TYR A 147 16.94 24.24 9.50
N PRO A 148 17.51 24.79 10.60
CA PRO A 148 17.33 24.26 11.96
C PRO A 148 15.91 24.40 12.55
N HIS A 149 15.00 25.06 11.84
CA HIS A 149 13.62 25.30 12.27
C HIS A 149 12.60 24.67 11.30
N ALA A 150 13.06 23.97 10.27
CA ALA A 150 12.18 23.21 9.40
C ALA A 150 11.50 22.10 10.20
N LYS A 151 10.24 21.79 9.86
CA LYS A 151 9.45 20.74 10.53
C LYS A 151 10.04 19.35 10.27
N GLU A 152 10.80 19.23 9.20
CA GLU A 152 11.43 18.01 8.70
C GLU A 152 12.75 17.68 9.40
N VAL A 153 13.26 18.52 10.31
CA VAL A 153 14.56 18.30 10.99
C VAL A 153 14.61 16.96 11.72
N ASP A 154 13.56 16.60 12.47
CA ASP A 154 13.52 15.35 13.22
C ASP A 154 13.45 14.13 12.31
N ASP A 155 12.74 14.25 11.18
CA ASP A 155 12.64 13.18 10.17
C ASP A 155 13.97 12.99 9.44
N ILE A 156 14.65 14.08 9.07
CA ILE A 156 16.00 14.04 8.47
C ILE A 156 16.99 13.38 9.45
N ASN A 157 16.91 13.74 10.74
CA ASN A 157 17.77 13.15 11.76
C ASN A 157 17.52 11.65 11.95
N SER A 158 16.26 11.22 11.86
CA SER A 158 15.88 9.81 11.92
C SER A 158 16.43 9.03 10.72
N GLU A 159 16.33 9.58 9.51
CA GLU A 159 16.90 8.96 8.30
C GLU A 159 18.43 8.85 8.37
N ILE A 160 19.12 9.86 8.91
CA ILE A 160 20.57 9.81 9.14
C ILE A 160 20.96 8.61 10.01
N ILE A 161 20.25 8.39 11.12
CA ILE A 161 20.53 7.27 12.05
C ILE A 161 20.38 5.92 11.34
N VAL A 162 19.34 5.76 10.51
CA VAL A 162 19.10 4.53 9.77
C VAL A 162 20.20 4.30 8.73
N ILE A 163 20.61 5.35 8.00
CA ILE A 163 21.69 5.25 7.01
C ILE A 163 23.03 4.93 7.71
N GLU A 164 23.32 5.50 8.88
CA GLU A 164 24.51 5.18 9.67
C GLU A 164 24.50 3.71 10.14
N ALA A 165 23.34 3.17 10.54
CA ALA A 165 23.19 1.76 10.87
C ALA A 165 23.37 0.84 9.65
N LEU A 166 22.89 1.27 8.47
CA LEU A 166 23.11 0.56 7.21
C LEU A 166 24.59 0.51 6.84
N ILE A 167 25.34 1.61 7.00
CA ILE A 167 26.79 1.66 6.81
C ILE A 167 27.50 0.64 7.72
N ALA A 168 27.12 0.59 9.01
CA ALA A 168 27.70 -0.37 9.96
C ALA A 168 27.38 -1.84 9.58
N THR A 169 26.19 -2.06 9.04
CA THR A 169 25.75 -3.39 8.57
C THR A 169 26.53 -3.83 7.33
N ILE A 170 26.71 -2.94 6.34
CA ILE A 170 27.52 -3.19 5.14
C ILE A 170 28.97 -3.55 5.55
N LYS A 171 29.60 -2.74 6.40
CA LYS A 171 30.99 -2.94 6.86
C LYS A 171 31.19 -4.24 7.65
N SER A 172 30.16 -4.75 8.33
CA SER A 172 30.25 -5.95 9.16
C SER A 172 29.85 -7.24 8.44
N LYS A 173 28.99 -7.17 7.43
CA LYS A 173 28.48 -8.31 6.66
C LYS A 173 28.26 -7.94 5.19
N PRO A 174 29.31 -7.85 4.36
CA PRO A 174 29.22 -7.38 2.97
C PRO A 174 28.68 -8.45 1.99
N ASN A 175 27.87 -9.39 2.46
CA ASN A 175 27.47 -10.56 1.68
C ASN A 175 26.24 -10.30 0.80
N ASP A 176 25.45 -9.25 1.11
CA ASP A 176 24.18 -8.91 0.46
C ASP A 176 24.18 -7.49 -0.15
N LEU A 177 25.25 -7.10 -0.84
CA LEU A 177 25.45 -5.72 -1.35
C LEU A 177 24.28 -5.20 -2.19
N LYS A 178 23.63 -6.05 -3.01
CA LYS A 178 22.45 -5.68 -3.79
C LYS A 178 21.26 -5.26 -2.91
N LYS A 179 21.02 -6.00 -1.83
CA LYS A 179 19.95 -5.68 -0.87
C LYS A 179 20.24 -4.34 -0.18
N TYR A 180 21.49 -4.12 0.21
CA TYR A 180 21.90 -2.86 0.83
C TYR A 180 21.84 -1.68 -0.16
N GLU A 181 22.11 -1.90 -1.44
CA GLU A 181 21.95 -0.88 -2.48
C GLU A 181 20.48 -0.48 -2.66
N GLU A 182 19.57 -1.45 -2.75
CA GLU A 182 18.13 -1.19 -2.84
C GLU A 182 17.60 -0.47 -1.60
N GLU A 183 18.10 -0.84 -0.42
CA GLU A 183 17.78 -0.17 0.85
C GLU A 183 18.32 1.27 0.88
N LEU A 184 19.57 1.47 0.48
CA LEU A 184 20.20 2.77 0.37
C LEU A 184 19.46 3.68 -0.64
N LEU A 185 19.01 3.14 -1.77
CA LEU A 185 18.24 3.88 -2.77
C LEU A 185 16.91 4.40 -2.20
N ARG A 186 16.23 3.61 -1.36
CA ARG A 186 15.00 4.04 -0.67
C ARG A 186 15.29 5.21 0.27
N HIS A 187 16.31 5.07 1.12
CA HIS A 187 16.72 6.14 2.04
C HIS A 187 17.20 7.39 1.30
N GLU A 188 17.89 7.24 0.18
CA GLU A 188 18.31 8.34 -0.69
C GLU A 188 17.11 9.14 -1.21
N GLN A 189 16.04 8.47 -1.64
CA GLN A 189 14.83 9.16 -2.11
C GLN A 189 14.14 9.90 -0.97
N THR A 190 13.99 9.26 0.20
CA THR A 190 13.35 9.87 1.37
C THR A 190 14.13 11.10 1.84
N ILE A 191 15.43 10.97 2.09
CA ILE A 191 16.24 12.07 2.62
C ILE A 191 16.29 13.25 1.66
N LYS A 192 16.39 13.02 0.34
CA LYS A 192 16.34 14.11 -0.65
C LYS A 192 15.00 14.82 -0.66
N GLN A 193 13.89 14.10 -0.53
CA GLN A 193 12.57 14.72 -0.46
C GLN A 193 12.40 15.55 0.81
N LEU A 194 12.89 15.05 1.96
CA LEU A 194 12.86 15.79 3.22
C LEU A 194 13.69 17.06 3.15
N ILE A 195 14.89 17.01 2.56
CA ILE A 195 15.74 18.20 2.36
C ILE A 195 15.01 19.23 1.49
N VAL A 196 14.42 18.82 0.36
CA VAL A 196 13.67 19.73 -0.52
C VAL A 196 12.46 20.35 0.19
N ARG A 197 11.81 19.62 1.10
CA ARG A 197 10.71 20.16 1.91
C ARG A 197 11.23 21.15 2.96
N ALA A 198 12.31 20.81 3.66
CA ALA A 198 12.96 21.70 4.61
C ALA A 198 13.36 23.03 3.95
N GLU A 199 13.92 22.97 2.74
CA GLU A 199 14.26 24.15 1.92
C GLU A 199 13.04 25.05 1.61
N ARG A 200 11.85 24.45 1.41
CA ARG A 200 10.62 25.19 1.09
C ARG A 200 9.91 25.77 2.30
N HIS A 201 10.15 25.20 3.48
CA HIS A 201 9.48 25.54 4.73
C HIS A 201 10.35 26.36 5.69
N HIS A 202 11.56 26.73 5.26
CA HIS A 202 12.47 27.64 5.97
C HIS A 202 12.20 29.11 5.67
#